data_AF-A0A966KJF8-F1
#
_entry.id   AF-A0A966KJF8-F1
#
_cell.length_a   1.000
_cell.length_b   1.000
_cell.length_c   1.000
_cell.angle_alpha   90.00
_cell.angle_beta   90.00
_cell.angle_gamma   90.00
#
_symmetry.space_group_name_H-M   'P 1'
#
loop_
_entity.id
_entity.type
_entity.pdbx_description
1 polymer ?
#
loop_
_entity_poly.entity_id
_entity_poly.type
_entity_poly.pdbx_seq_one_letter_code
_entity_poly.pdbx_strand_id
1 'polypeptide(L)' 'MAQKIITEPLTKTNFQDFGEVIDTGGDPDMLINQGLCERYHDRAKID' A
#
# COMPACT_ATOMS: atom_id res chain seq x y z
N MET A 1 19.49 5.58 29.12
CA MET A 1 19.56 4.21 28.57
C MET A 1 18.90 4.25 27.20
N ALA A 2 19.50 3.65 26.17
CA ALA A 2 18.92 3.68 24.81
C ALA A 2 17.82 2.63 24.67
N GLN A 3 16.67 3.02 24.14
CA GLN A 3 15.59 2.09 23.80
C GLN A 3 15.82 1.55 22.38
N LYS A 4 15.81 0.22 22.24
CA LYS A 4 15.93 -0.43 20.93
C LYS A 4 14.57 -0.41 20.24
N ILE A 5 14.52 0.15 19.03
CA ILE A 5 13.35 0.09 18.16
C ILE A 5 13.48 -1.17 17.30
N ILE A 6 12.41 -1.95 17.24
CA ILE A 6 12.35 -3.17 16.42
C ILE A 6 11.56 -2.83 15.16
N THR A 7 12.08 -3.23 14.01
CA THR A 7 11.38 -3.07 12.73
C THR A 7 10.30 -4.13 12.57
N GLU A 8 9.18 -3.75 11.96
CA GLU A 8 8.06 -4.64 11.67
C GLU A 8 7.80 -4.72 10.16
N PRO A 9 7.12 -5.76 9.65
CA PRO A 9 6.72 -5.81 8.25
C PRO A 9 5.82 -4.62 7.88
N LEU A 10 6.15 -3.96 6.77
CA LEU A 10 5.33 -2.89 6.21
C LEU A 10 4.08 -3.51 5.57
N THR A 11 2.94 -3.36 6.22
CA THR A 11 1.63 -3.77 5.71
C THR A 11 0.66 -2.60 5.80
N LYS A 12 -0.37 -2.59 4.94
CA LYS A 12 -1.45 -1.59 5.01
C LYS A 12 -2.04 -1.50 6.42
N THR A 13 -2.27 -2.64 7.07
CA THR A 13 -2.81 -2.72 8.43
C THR A 13 -1.87 -2.12 9.47
N ASN A 14 -0.57 -2.46 9.43
CA ASN A 14 0.38 -1.96 10.43
C ASN A 14 0.68 -0.45 10.25
N PHE A 15 0.47 0.09 9.06
CA PHE A 15 0.82 1.47 8.73
C PHE A 15 -0.38 2.44 8.71
N GLN A 16 -1.61 1.94 8.87
CA GLN A 16 -2.86 2.70 8.70
C GLN A 16 -2.93 3.99 9.54
N ASP A 17 -2.32 3.99 10.73
CA ASP A 17 -2.35 5.13 11.66
C ASP A 17 -1.35 6.23 11.26
N PHE A 18 -0.41 5.90 10.37
CA PHE A 18 0.65 6.80 9.92
C PHE A 18 0.47 7.27 8.48
N GLY A 19 -0.30 6.53 7.68
CA GLY A 19 -0.60 6.89 6.30
C GLY A 19 -0.98 5.68 5.46
N GLU A 20 -0.78 5.80 4.15
CA GLU A 20 -1.19 4.81 3.15
C GLU A 20 0.04 4.11 2.56
N VAL A 21 -0.09 2.80 2.33
CA VAL A 21 0.97 2.00 1.67
C VAL A 21 0.63 1.86 0.19
N ILE A 22 1.51 2.37 -0.67
CA ILE A 22 1.43 2.19 -2.11
C ILE A 22 2.02 0.82 -2.47
N ASP A 23 1.16 -0.13 -2.80
CA ASP A 23 1.54 -1.46 -3.27
C ASP A 23 0.62 -1.96 -4.40
N THR A 24 0.97 -3.11 -4.96
CA THR A 24 0.15 -3.89 -5.92
C THR A 24 -0.27 -5.24 -5.33
N GLY A 25 -0.38 -5.34 -4.00
CA GLY A 25 -0.76 -6.57 -3.32
C GLY A 25 -2.27 -6.77 -3.32
N GLY A 26 -2.71 -8.00 -3.60
CA GLY A 26 -4.12 -8.33 -3.79
C GLY A 26 -4.58 -8.10 -5.23
N ASP A 27 -5.89 -8.09 -5.45
CA ASP A 27 -6.45 -7.91 -6.79
C ASP A 27 -6.35 -6.44 -7.25
N PRO A 28 -6.12 -6.18 -8.55
CA PRO A 28 -6.21 -4.85 -9.10
C PRO A 28 -7.65 -4.33 -9.02
N ASP A 29 -7.80 -3.03 -8.85
CA ASP A 29 -9.13 -2.41 -8.79
C ASP A 29 -9.83 -2.48 -10.14
N MET A 30 -9.05 -2.42 -11.24
CA MET A 30 -9.56 -2.49 -12.60
C MET A 30 -8.56 -3.14 -13.55
N LEU A 31 -9.09 -3.79 -14.58
CA LEU A 31 -8.34 -4.12 -15.79
C LEU A 31 -8.68 -3.09 -16.88
N ILE A 32 -7.67 -2.50 -17.50
CA ILE A 32 -7.79 -1.53 -18.60
C ILE A 32 -7.09 -2.06 -19.86
N ASN A 33 -7.21 -1.33 -20.98
CA ASN A 33 -6.62 -1.69 -22.27
C ASN A 33 -6.97 -3.13 -22.71
N GLN A 34 -8.28 -3.45 -22.73
CA GLN A 34 -8.79 -4.78 -23.10
C GLN A 34 -8.25 -5.92 -22.23
N GLY A 35 -8.00 -5.66 -20.95
CA GLY A 35 -7.49 -6.67 -20.02
C GLY A 35 -5.97 -6.82 -20.03
N LEU A 36 -5.25 -5.97 -20.77
CA LEU A 36 -3.79 -6.05 -20.91
C LEU A 36 -3.03 -5.22 -19.88
N CYS A 37 -3.71 -4.41 -19.07
CA CYS A 37 -3.07 -3.59 -18.07
C CYS A 37 -3.89 -3.56 -16.79
N GLU A 38 -3.28 -3.98 -15.69
CA GLU A 38 -3.85 -3.90 -14.35
C GLU A 38 -3.67 -2.49 -13.78
N ARG A 39 -4.72 -1.97 -13.17
CA ARG A 39 -4.74 -0.65 -12.53
C ARG A 39 -5.05 -0.81 -11.05
N TYR A 40 -4.05 -0.50 -10.23
CA TYR A 40 -4.15 -0.39 -8.78
C TYR A 40 -4.43 1.07 -8.41
N HIS A 41 -5.70 1.43 -8.35
CA HIS A 41 -6.17 2.80 -8.15
C HIS A 41 -6.23 3.18 -6.67
N ASP A 42 -6.24 4.49 -6.39
CA ASP A 42 -6.45 5.08 -5.06
C ASP A 42 -5.63 4.47 -3.92
N ARG A 43 -4.36 4.12 -4.20
CA ARG A 43 -3.44 3.56 -3.19
C ARG A 43 -2.88 4.60 -2.23
N ALA A 44 -2.97 5.88 -2.58
CA ALA A 44 -2.74 7.00 -1.68
C ALA A 44 -3.47 8.25 -2.17
N LYS A 45 -3.76 9.18 -1.28
CA LYS A 45 -4.27 10.53 -1.58
C LYS A 45 -3.17 11.58 -1.41
N ILE A 46 -3.24 12.64 -2.22
CA ILE A 46 -2.39 13.81 -2.07
C ILE A 46 -3.20 14.87 -1.32
N ASP A 47 -2.62 15.39 -0.25
CA ASP A 47 -3.17 16.49 0.57
C ASP A 47 -2.62 17.86 0.15
#